data_AF-A0A9Q1ZCD5-F1
#
_entry.id   AF-A0A9Q1ZCD5-F1
#
_cell.length_a   1.000
_cell.length_b   1.000
_cell.length_c   1.000
_cell.angle_alpha   90.00
_cell.angle_beta   90.00
_cell.angle_gamma   90.00
#
_symmetry.space_group_name_H-M   'P 1'
#
loop_
_entity.id
_entity.type
_entity.pdbx_description
1 polymer ?
#
loop_
_entity_poly.entity_id
_entity_poly.type
_entity_poly.pdbx_seq_one_letter_code
_entity_poly.pdbx_strand_id
1 'polypeptide(L)'
;MGIKFSKVFKIYSIMTLMFLIMIFNCTKIVIAADSTYKVLNKIENVDIDKKWKINFNNKLNEDTLKNNIKIVDEDSKECLKIKVKYNDKDKFVNVECLSKYRSKGKYILIIEKGIKSFDGKDLSKGVKVNFTCKDYDEKINTNKSLLKENFKNPGNVANNKEDFYNILRYALFTFKSKITLTINNYNQNDYSLDIIADIIHDNPILDYGYKGANGSISSSMGKATMKLNLNYTYSKERMEYMRTESQNKVNDIIKKIIKPNMSDYEKELAIHDYIVNNSRYDERLFFSSIPGESYTDYGVLVKGVGVCESYAKAMYRLLNTAGIETLFVVGEGKNQNGIKEAHAWNIVKLYGEYYQLDTTWDNPMVPGGKKYVTHDYFNLTDSEMQKDHIWDKSKYPKCYSKTYSFKQKYVA
;
A
#
# COMPACT_ATOMS: atom_id res chain seq x y z
N MET A 1 58.64 1.52 16.91
CA MET A 1 58.76 1.01 18.29
C MET A 1 58.21 -0.41 18.30
N GLY A 2 58.96 -1.41 18.80
CA GLY A 2 58.49 -2.80 18.99
C GLY A 2 58.62 -3.74 17.77
N ILE A 3 59.09 -4.98 18.02
CA ILE A 3 59.35 -6.06 17.04
C ILE A 3 58.84 -7.40 17.62
N LYS A 4 58.34 -8.31 16.76
CA LYS A 4 58.41 -9.81 16.76
C LYS A 4 57.08 -10.41 16.25
N PHE A 5 57.01 -11.31 15.25
CA PHE A 5 57.74 -12.52 14.82
C PHE A 5 57.14 -13.85 15.33
N SER A 6 56.61 -14.67 14.42
CA SER A 6 56.89 -16.12 14.34
C SER A 6 56.56 -16.72 12.96
N LYS A 7 57.33 -17.74 12.55
CA LYS A 7 57.04 -18.72 11.47
C LYS A 7 56.25 -19.92 12.09
N VAL A 8 55.77 -20.98 11.44
CA VAL A 8 56.22 -21.79 10.28
C VAL A 8 54.98 -22.38 9.53
N PHE A 9 54.96 -23.37 8.62
CA PHE A 9 55.89 -24.47 8.25
C PHE A 9 56.04 -24.69 6.72
N LYS A 10 55.67 -25.86 6.18
CA LYS A 10 55.80 -26.31 4.77
C LYS A 10 54.62 -27.24 4.41
N ILE A 11 53.95 -27.06 3.26
CA ILE A 11 54.15 -27.75 1.95
C ILE A 11 54.02 -29.28 2.00
N TYR A 12 53.05 -29.82 1.26
CA TYR A 12 53.24 -30.95 0.36
C TYR A 12 52.61 -30.64 -1.01
N SER A 13 53.26 -31.13 -2.07
CA SER A 13 52.88 -30.97 -3.48
C SER A 13 51.92 -32.09 -3.90
N ILE A 14 51.11 -31.88 -4.95
CA ILE A 14 50.94 -32.80 -6.11
C ILE A 14 49.93 -32.25 -7.14
N MET A 15 50.17 -32.60 -8.41
CA MET A 15 49.30 -32.46 -9.60
C MET A 15 49.03 -31.07 -10.19
N THR A 16 49.87 -30.77 -11.18
CA THR A 16 49.58 -29.96 -12.36
C THR A 16 48.27 -30.34 -13.08
N LEU A 17 47.47 -29.35 -13.45
CA LEU A 17 46.74 -29.36 -14.71
C LEU A 17 46.68 -27.93 -15.29
N MET A 18 46.85 -27.80 -16.60
CA MET A 18 47.01 -26.52 -17.29
C MET A 18 45.73 -25.67 -17.20
N PHE A 19 45.88 -24.36 -16.97
CA PHE A 19 44.93 -23.38 -17.51
C PHE A 19 45.63 -22.13 -18.05
N LEU A 20 45.07 -21.60 -19.13
CA LEU A 20 45.61 -20.52 -19.94
C LEU A 20 45.76 -19.21 -19.14
N ILE A 21 46.84 -18.48 -19.43
CA ILE A 21 46.98 -17.07 -19.05
C ILE A 21 46.02 -16.25 -19.92
N MET A 22 44.91 -15.76 -19.33
CA MET A 22 44.23 -14.57 -19.84
C MET A 22 44.50 -13.40 -18.89
N ILE A 23 45.22 -12.41 -19.42
CA ILE A 23 45.53 -11.15 -18.75
C ILE A 23 44.22 -10.34 -18.66
N PHE A 24 43.61 -10.31 -17.47
CA PHE A 24 42.64 -9.25 -17.17
C PHE A 24 43.36 -8.07 -16.54
N ASN A 25 43.48 -7.00 -17.32
CA ASN A 25 43.92 -5.69 -16.85
C ASN A 25 42.94 -5.18 -15.79
N CYS A 26 43.22 -5.48 -14.53
CA CYS A 26 42.56 -4.84 -13.40
C CYS A 26 43.18 -3.45 -13.19
N THR A 27 42.96 -2.55 -14.14
CA THR A 27 43.18 -1.12 -13.93
C THR A 27 42.25 -0.69 -12.81
N LYS A 28 42.81 -0.48 -11.62
CA LYS A 28 42.14 0.23 -10.54
C LYS A 28 41.76 1.61 -11.08
N ILE A 29 40.51 1.78 -11.50
CA ILE A 29 39.93 3.10 -11.71
C ILE A 29 39.79 3.70 -10.31
N VAL A 30 40.86 4.36 -9.86
CA VAL A 30 40.79 5.33 -8.79
C VAL A 30 39.97 6.49 -9.37
N ILE A 31 38.66 6.44 -9.15
CA ILE A 31 37.80 7.60 -9.40
C ILE A 31 38.36 8.71 -8.52
N ALA A 32 38.93 9.73 -9.15
CA ALA A 32 39.45 10.89 -8.44
C ALA A 32 38.32 11.48 -7.59
N ALA A 33 38.57 11.61 -6.28
CA ALA A 33 37.60 12.23 -5.39
C ALA A 33 37.31 13.65 -5.89
N ASP A 34 36.03 13.93 -6.16
CA ASP A 34 35.53 15.23 -6.60
C ASP A 34 36.08 16.33 -5.68
N SER A 35 37.08 17.06 -6.18
CA SER A 35 37.92 17.94 -5.37
C SER A 35 37.17 19.17 -4.86
N THR A 36 35.95 19.40 -5.34
CA THR A 36 35.13 20.58 -5.07
C THR A 36 34.39 20.53 -3.72
N TYR A 37 34.11 19.35 -3.16
CA TYR A 37 33.40 19.20 -1.87
C TYR A 37 34.28 18.64 -0.74
N LYS A 38 33.90 18.93 0.51
CA LYS A 38 34.31 18.19 1.71
C LYS A 38 33.24 17.13 1.99
N VAL A 39 33.58 15.86 1.80
CA VAL A 39 32.69 14.76 2.18
C VAL A 39 32.86 14.50 3.68
N LEU A 40 31.76 14.47 4.44
CA LEU A 40 31.76 14.04 5.84
C LEU A 40 31.43 12.55 5.94
N ASN A 41 31.66 11.98 7.12
CA ASN A 41 31.35 10.58 7.41
C ASN A 41 29.88 10.27 7.07
N LYS A 42 29.66 9.10 6.47
CA LYS A 42 28.32 8.57 6.20
C LYS A 42 27.55 8.42 7.52
N ILE A 43 26.27 8.78 7.52
CA ILE A 43 25.37 8.59 8.66
C ILE A 43 24.38 7.47 8.33
N GLU A 44 24.34 6.43 9.14
CA GLU A 44 23.44 5.30 8.93
C GLU A 44 22.27 5.33 9.92
N ASN A 45 21.22 4.56 9.64
CA ASN A 45 20.04 4.41 10.50
C ASN A 45 19.38 5.76 10.85
N VAL A 46 19.17 6.61 9.85
CA VAL A 46 18.47 7.90 9.97
C VAL A 46 16.95 7.72 9.99
N ASP A 47 16.25 8.31 10.97
CA ASP A 47 14.78 8.29 11.03
C ASP A 47 14.12 8.93 9.79
N ILE A 48 12.97 8.40 9.34
CA ILE A 48 12.32 8.85 8.09
C ILE A 48 11.73 10.27 8.17
N ASP A 49 11.64 10.84 9.37
CA ASP A 49 11.23 12.22 9.65
C ASP A 49 12.41 13.10 10.13
N LYS A 50 13.66 12.64 9.92
CA LYS A 50 14.86 13.33 10.40
C LYS A 50 14.94 14.79 9.94
N LYS A 51 14.91 15.68 10.92
CA LYS A 51 15.28 17.09 10.79
C LYS A 51 16.77 17.27 11.06
N TRP A 52 17.42 18.07 10.23
CA TRP A 52 18.85 18.37 10.32
C TRP A 52 19.06 19.73 10.99
N LYS A 53 20.06 19.81 11.87
CA LYS A 53 20.58 21.06 12.44
C LYS A 53 22.02 21.22 11.98
N ILE A 54 22.27 22.23 11.15
CA ILE A 54 23.58 22.53 10.56
C ILE A 54 24.14 23.76 11.27
N ASN A 55 25.22 23.61 12.03
CA ASN A 55 25.85 24.73 12.75
C ASN A 55 26.95 25.38 11.88
N PHE A 56 27.04 26.71 11.94
CA PHE A 56 28.04 27.50 11.23
C PHE A 56 28.84 28.37 12.22
N ASN A 57 30.12 28.60 11.95
CA ASN A 57 30.98 29.38 12.85
C ASN A 57 30.66 30.89 12.81
N ASN A 58 30.09 31.37 11.70
CA ASN A 58 29.77 32.77 11.43
C ASN A 58 28.25 32.98 11.30
N LYS A 59 27.81 34.22 11.47
CA LYS A 59 26.46 34.64 11.03
C LYS A 59 26.36 34.55 9.51
N LEU A 60 25.18 34.24 8.99
CA LEU A 60 24.94 33.94 7.57
C LEU A 60 24.06 35.01 6.92
N ASN A 61 24.19 35.16 5.61
CA ASN A 61 23.20 35.84 4.79
C ASN A 61 22.08 34.83 4.46
N GLU A 62 20.87 35.05 5.01
CA GLU A 62 19.74 34.14 4.89
C GLU A 62 19.27 33.93 3.44
N ASP A 63 19.35 34.96 2.59
CA ASP A 63 18.97 34.88 1.17
C ASP A 63 19.79 33.83 0.41
N THR A 64 21.04 33.58 0.87
CA THR A 64 21.92 32.59 0.25
C THR A 64 21.57 31.14 0.62
N LEU A 65 20.73 30.89 1.64
CA LEU A 65 20.53 29.53 2.16
C LEU A 65 19.61 28.67 1.29
N LYS A 66 18.50 29.24 0.80
CA LYS A 66 17.40 28.49 0.19
C LYS A 66 17.82 27.66 -1.04
N ASN A 67 18.75 28.17 -1.84
CA ASN A 67 19.20 27.54 -3.09
C ASN A 67 20.52 26.76 -2.94
N ASN A 68 21.24 26.95 -1.82
CA ASN A 68 22.55 26.35 -1.54
C ASN A 68 22.50 25.21 -0.51
N ILE A 69 21.31 24.78 -0.09
CA ILE A 69 21.11 23.57 0.72
C ILE A 69 20.16 22.66 -0.05
N LYS A 70 20.52 21.39 -0.21
CA LYS A 70 19.75 20.39 -0.98
C LYS A 70 19.82 19.04 -0.28
N ILE A 71 18.78 18.23 -0.43
CA ILE A 71 18.84 16.79 -0.12
C ILE A 71 18.47 16.05 -1.40
N VAL A 72 19.37 15.19 -1.88
CA VAL A 72 19.21 14.46 -3.12
C VAL A 72 19.00 12.98 -2.80
N ASP A 73 18.01 12.35 -3.43
CA ASP A 73 17.81 10.90 -3.40
C ASP A 73 18.86 10.23 -4.30
N GLU A 74 19.66 9.30 -3.77
CA GLU A 74 20.72 8.66 -4.55
C GLU A 74 20.17 7.71 -5.62
N ASP A 75 18.96 7.16 -5.47
CA ASP A 75 18.42 6.20 -6.43
C ASP A 75 17.74 6.93 -7.60
N SER A 76 16.86 7.90 -7.34
CA SER A 76 16.16 8.67 -8.40
C SER A 76 16.97 9.88 -8.93
N LYS A 77 18.01 10.32 -8.22
CA LYS A 77 18.78 11.56 -8.46
C LYS A 77 17.98 12.86 -8.28
N GLU A 78 16.75 12.78 -7.77
CA GLU A 78 15.89 13.95 -7.56
C GLU A 78 16.29 14.74 -6.31
N CYS A 79 16.11 16.06 -6.35
CA CYS A 79 16.22 16.91 -5.18
C CYS A 79 14.90 16.96 -4.41
N LEU A 80 14.89 16.50 -3.16
CA LEU A 80 13.74 16.57 -2.29
C LEU A 80 13.35 18.03 -1.99
N LYS A 81 12.06 18.30 -1.88
CA LYS A 81 11.54 19.60 -1.46
C LYS A 81 11.79 19.77 0.05
N ILE A 82 12.53 20.81 0.42
CA ILE A 82 12.92 21.10 1.82
C ILE A 82 12.38 22.45 2.30
N LYS A 83 12.23 22.54 3.62
CA LYS A 83 12.05 23.77 4.38
C LYS A 83 13.34 24.10 5.09
N VAL A 84 13.83 25.31 4.88
CA VAL A 84 15.03 25.86 5.53
C VAL A 84 14.58 26.95 6.51
N LYS A 85 15.14 26.96 7.72
CA LYS A 85 14.94 28.04 8.70
C LYS A 85 16.27 28.41 9.35
N TYR A 86 16.65 29.68 9.33
CA TYR A 86 17.85 30.16 10.00
C TYR A 86 17.56 30.58 11.45
N ASN A 87 18.54 30.36 12.33
CA ASN A 87 18.63 30.97 13.66
C ASN A 87 19.94 31.76 13.70
N ASP A 88 19.84 33.09 13.59
CA ASP A 88 20.97 34.02 13.61
C ASP A 88 21.70 34.07 14.96
N LYS A 89 20.95 34.02 16.07
CA LYS A 89 21.50 34.09 17.44
C LYS A 89 22.47 32.94 17.71
N ASP A 90 22.06 31.74 17.35
CA ASP A 90 22.79 30.50 17.64
C ASP A 90 23.54 29.95 16.41
N LYS A 91 23.58 30.72 15.31
CA LYS A 91 24.29 30.45 14.04
C LYS A 91 24.03 29.05 13.45
N PHE A 92 22.78 28.60 13.45
CA PHE A 92 22.43 27.30 12.87
C PHE A 92 21.25 27.37 11.91
N VAL A 93 21.25 26.45 10.95
CA VAL A 93 20.17 26.26 9.98
C VAL A 93 19.46 24.95 10.28
N ASN A 94 18.14 25.01 10.46
CA ASN A 94 17.29 23.82 10.47
C ASN A 94 16.86 23.49 9.04
N VAL A 95 16.97 22.22 8.67
CA VAL A 95 16.52 21.68 7.37
C VAL A 95 15.57 20.51 7.62
N GLU A 96 14.39 20.59 7.02
CA GLU A 96 13.30 19.61 7.15
C GLU A 96 12.75 19.29 5.76
N CYS A 97 12.73 18.02 5.38
CA CYS A 97 12.04 17.61 4.14
C CYS A 97 10.52 17.80 4.30
N LEU A 98 9.86 18.25 3.23
CA LEU A 98 8.40 18.39 3.20
C LEU A 98 7.68 17.03 3.06
N SER A 99 8.42 16.00 2.68
CA SER A 99 8.00 14.59 2.66
C SER A 99 8.94 13.76 3.54
N LYS A 100 8.45 12.63 4.07
CA LYS A 100 9.30 11.63 4.75
C LYS A 100 10.33 11.05 3.76
N TYR A 101 11.49 10.62 4.27
CA TYR A 101 12.45 9.83 3.50
C TYR A 101 11.92 8.39 3.29
N ARG A 102 12.42 7.69 2.26
CA ARG A 102 12.09 6.28 2.01
C ARG A 102 12.74 5.36 3.05
N SER A 103 12.05 4.29 3.46
CA SER A 103 12.64 3.16 4.23
C SER A 103 13.86 2.62 3.46
N LYS A 104 14.98 2.38 4.15
CA LYS A 104 16.30 2.01 3.56
C LYS A 104 16.85 2.99 2.49
N GLY A 105 16.20 4.13 2.26
CA GLY A 105 16.57 5.09 1.22
C GLY A 105 17.95 5.69 1.45
N LYS A 106 18.66 5.95 0.34
CA LYS A 106 19.99 6.53 0.32
C LYS A 106 19.90 7.98 -0.15
N TYR A 107 20.57 8.88 0.57
CA TYR A 107 20.43 10.32 0.36
C TYR A 107 21.75 11.05 0.54
N ILE A 108 21.89 12.20 -0.14
CA ILE A 108 23.01 13.12 0.04
C ILE A 108 22.46 14.47 0.49
N LEU A 109 22.80 14.89 1.72
CA LEU A 109 22.67 16.29 2.14
C LEU A 109 23.85 17.07 1.56
N ILE A 110 23.55 18.08 0.74
CA ILE A 110 24.52 18.94 0.06
C ILE A 110 24.39 20.36 0.60
N ILE A 111 25.53 20.93 0.98
CA ILE A 111 25.70 22.34 1.34
C ILE A 111 26.64 22.93 0.30
N GLU A 112 26.13 23.78 -0.58
CA GLU A 112 26.90 24.36 -1.67
C GLU A 112 27.85 25.46 -1.17
N LYS A 113 28.92 25.71 -1.94
CA LYS A 113 29.90 26.78 -1.65
C LYS A 113 29.27 28.18 -1.63
N GLY A 114 28.13 28.37 -2.31
CA GLY A 114 27.46 29.67 -2.48
C GLY A 114 26.79 30.25 -1.23
N ILE A 115 26.81 29.57 -0.08
CA ILE A 115 26.41 30.17 1.19
C ILE A 115 27.43 31.25 1.58
N LYS A 116 26.92 32.45 1.90
CA LYS A 116 27.75 33.56 2.39
C LYS A 116 27.50 33.83 3.87
N SER A 117 28.54 34.27 4.56
CA SER A 117 28.40 34.91 5.86
C SER A 117 27.71 36.28 5.74
N PHE A 118 27.26 36.83 6.87
CA PHE A 118 26.63 38.15 6.91
C PHE A 118 27.58 39.28 6.43
N ASP A 119 28.88 39.13 6.67
CA ASP A 119 29.95 40.01 6.13
C ASP A 119 30.40 39.63 4.69
N GLY A 120 29.61 38.84 3.97
CA GLY A 120 29.74 38.60 2.53
C GLY A 120 30.76 37.53 2.10
N LYS A 121 31.50 36.92 3.03
CA LYS A 121 32.52 35.90 2.74
C LYS A 121 31.88 34.58 2.35
N ASP A 122 32.42 33.93 1.32
CA ASP A 122 31.96 32.62 0.87
C ASP A 122 32.33 31.50 1.85
N LEU A 123 31.52 30.44 1.86
CA LEU A 123 31.92 29.17 2.45
C LEU A 123 33.18 28.64 1.75
N SER A 124 34.22 28.29 2.51
CA SER A 124 35.53 27.93 1.94
C SER A 124 35.47 26.70 1.03
N LYS A 125 34.59 25.75 1.33
CA LYS A 125 34.32 24.56 0.52
C LYS A 125 32.88 24.08 0.74
N GLY A 126 32.21 23.63 -0.32
CA GLY A 126 30.93 22.93 -0.18
C GLY A 126 31.08 21.64 0.63
N VAL A 127 30.00 21.14 1.23
CA VAL A 127 29.98 19.95 2.08
C VAL A 127 28.96 18.95 1.56
N LYS A 128 29.31 17.65 1.55
CA LYS A 128 28.38 16.54 1.25
C LYS A 128 28.33 15.58 2.45
N VAL A 129 27.14 15.14 2.82
CA VAL A 129 26.91 14.12 3.86
C VAL A 129 26.00 13.06 3.29
N ASN A 130 26.54 11.88 3.04
CA ASN A 130 25.75 10.74 2.58
C ASN A 130 25.05 10.12 3.80
N PHE A 131 23.79 9.74 3.68
CA PHE A 131 23.07 9.06 4.74
C PHE A 131 22.12 7.98 4.24
N THR A 132 21.87 6.99 5.08
CA THR A 132 20.90 5.92 4.83
C THR A 132 19.85 5.89 5.92
N CYS A 133 18.58 5.87 5.52
CA CYS A 133 17.48 5.81 6.45
C CYS A 133 17.36 4.42 7.11
N LYS A 134 16.76 4.39 8.30
CA LYS A 134 16.46 3.13 9.01
C LYS A 134 15.62 2.23 8.11
N ASP A 135 15.74 0.94 8.36
CA ASP A 135 14.71 0.00 7.98
C ASP A 135 13.48 0.22 8.86
N TYR A 136 12.41 0.81 8.30
CA TYR A 136 11.12 0.88 8.99
C TYR A 136 10.26 -0.36 8.73
N ASP A 137 10.69 -1.26 7.83
CA ASP A 137 10.03 -2.54 7.59
C ASP A 137 10.24 -3.48 8.81
N GLU A 138 11.25 -3.25 9.65
CA GLU A 138 11.47 -4.01 10.91
C GLU A 138 10.33 -3.86 11.96
N LYS A 139 9.38 -2.94 11.77
CA LYS A 139 8.14 -2.89 12.57
C LYS A 139 6.86 -3.34 11.85
N ILE A 140 6.95 -3.69 10.57
CA ILE A 140 5.93 -4.47 9.86
C ILE A 140 6.64 -5.61 9.13
N ASN A 141 7.41 -6.41 9.87
CA ASN A 141 7.82 -7.73 9.38
C ASN A 141 6.63 -8.68 9.44
N THR A 142 5.70 -8.47 8.51
CA THR A 142 4.82 -9.53 8.08
C THR A 142 4.53 -9.43 6.57
N ASN A 143 5.13 -10.33 5.80
CA ASN A 143 4.51 -10.89 4.58
C ASN A 143 3.29 -11.78 4.95
N LYS A 144 2.53 -11.40 5.98
CA LYS A 144 1.32 -12.07 6.46
C LYS A 144 0.18 -11.22 5.97
N SER A 145 -0.73 -11.86 5.26
CA SER A 145 -1.95 -11.22 4.81
C SER A 145 -2.65 -10.50 5.96
N LEU A 146 -3.08 -9.27 5.71
CA LEU A 146 -3.99 -8.51 6.58
C LEU A 146 -5.43 -9.04 6.47
N LEU A 147 -5.72 -9.90 5.49
CA LEU A 147 -7.01 -10.58 5.39
C LEU A 147 -7.22 -11.49 6.60
N LYS A 148 -8.30 -11.23 7.32
CA LYS A 148 -8.76 -12.07 8.40
C LYS A 148 -9.67 -13.15 7.80
N GLU A 149 -9.09 -14.25 7.30
CA GLU A 149 -9.84 -15.38 6.74
C GLU A 149 -9.88 -16.62 7.67
N ASN A 150 -9.29 -16.55 8.86
CA ASN A 150 -9.26 -17.65 9.82
C ASN A 150 -10.17 -17.36 11.03
N PHE A 151 -11.47 -17.62 10.88
CA PHE A 151 -12.45 -17.39 11.92
C PHE A 151 -12.70 -18.65 12.76
N LYS A 152 -12.47 -18.56 14.06
CA LYS A 152 -12.87 -19.61 15.02
C LYS A 152 -14.39 -19.68 15.09
N ASN A 153 -14.94 -20.89 15.25
CA ASN A 153 -16.37 -21.10 15.50
C ASN A 153 -16.74 -20.47 16.85
N PRO A 154 -17.61 -19.43 16.90
CA PRO A 154 -18.02 -18.78 18.14
C PRO A 154 -19.16 -19.52 18.86
N GLY A 155 -19.63 -20.65 18.32
CA GLY A 155 -20.83 -21.33 18.81
C GLY A 155 -22.11 -20.70 18.26
N ASN A 156 -23.16 -20.69 19.06
CA ASN A 156 -24.48 -20.20 18.67
C ASN A 156 -25.22 -19.46 19.82
N VAL A 157 -24.48 -18.91 20.79
CA VAL A 157 -25.04 -18.12 21.89
C VAL A 157 -24.45 -16.72 21.85
N ALA A 158 -25.30 -15.72 21.69
CA ALA A 158 -24.93 -14.31 21.76
C ALA A 158 -25.30 -13.74 23.13
N ASN A 159 -24.32 -13.18 23.83
CA ASN A 159 -24.50 -12.48 25.11
C ASN A 159 -24.43 -10.96 24.94
N ASN A 160 -23.93 -10.51 23.78
CA ASN A 160 -23.70 -9.11 23.41
C ASN A 160 -23.68 -8.99 21.86
N LYS A 161 -23.54 -7.76 21.34
CA LYS A 161 -23.47 -7.46 19.90
C LYS A 161 -22.29 -8.09 19.18
N GLU A 162 -21.13 -8.18 19.83
CA GLU A 162 -19.91 -8.74 19.24
C GLU A 162 -20.04 -10.26 19.05
N ASP A 163 -20.62 -10.98 20.00
CA ASP A 163 -20.96 -12.40 19.83
C ASP A 163 -21.90 -12.61 18.63
N PHE A 164 -22.93 -11.76 18.50
CA PHE A 164 -23.90 -11.82 17.40
C PHE A 164 -23.24 -11.55 16.04
N TYR A 165 -22.44 -10.48 15.93
CA TYR A 165 -21.62 -10.17 14.76
C TYR A 165 -20.72 -11.35 14.39
N ASN A 166 -20.02 -11.92 15.38
CA ASN A 166 -19.09 -13.03 15.17
C ASN A 166 -19.80 -14.32 14.72
N ILE A 167 -20.98 -14.64 15.27
CA ILE A 167 -21.80 -15.79 14.85
C ILE A 167 -22.25 -15.65 13.39
N LEU A 168 -22.77 -14.48 13.01
CA LEU A 168 -23.24 -14.22 11.65
C LEU A 168 -22.08 -14.20 10.65
N ARG A 169 -20.95 -13.55 10.99
CA ARG A 169 -19.75 -13.51 10.17
C ARG A 169 -19.12 -14.89 9.97
N TYR A 170 -19.09 -15.72 11.01
CA TYR A 170 -18.67 -17.13 10.88
C TYR A 170 -19.63 -17.94 10.00
N ALA A 171 -20.94 -17.68 10.07
CA ALA A 171 -21.94 -18.37 9.26
C ALA A 171 -21.85 -18.00 7.77
N LEU A 172 -21.62 -16.72 7.44
CA LEU A 172 -21.34 -16.25 6.08
C LEU A 172 -20.04 -16.87 5.55
N PHE A 173 -18.95 -16.80 6.33
CA PHE A 173 -17.68 -17.41 5.99
C PHE A 173 -17.79 -18.93 5.73
N THR A 174 -18.59 -19.65 6.51
CA THR A 174 -18.83 -21.10 6.32
C THR A 174 -20.00 -21.44 5.39
N PHE A 175 -20.57 -20.44 4.72
CA PHE A 175 -21.72 -20.55 3.80
C PHE A 175 -22.91 -21.34 4.36
N LYS A 176 -23.22 -21.16 5.65
CA LYS A 176 -24.40 -21.78 6.26
C LYS A 176 -25.66 -21.18 5.66
N SER A 177 -26.53 -22.01 5.08
CA SER A 177 -27.86 -21.62 4.61
C SER A 177 -28.90 -21.52 5.73
N LYS A 178 -28.67 -22.17 6.87
CA LYS A 178 -29.54 -22.13 8.05
C LYS A 178 -28.73 -21.96 9.33
N ILE A 179 -29.23 -21.12 10.24
CA ILE A 179 -28.65 -20.85 11.56
C ILE A 179 -29.77 -20.92 12.60
N THR A 180 -29.49 -21.46 13.78
CA THR A 180 -30.31 -21.23 14.97
C THR A 180 -29.38 -20.80 16.09
N LEU A 181 -29.60 -19.57 16.59
CA LEU A 181 -28.83 -19.01 17.69
C LEU A 181 -29.73 -18.60 18.85
N THR A 182 -29.14 -18.60 20.03
CA THR A 182 -29.72 -18.11 21.27
C THR A 182 -29.17 -16.71 21.54
N ILE A 183 -30.02 -15.77 21.90
CA ILE A 183 -29.62 -14.41 22.30
C ILE A 183 -30.05 -14.23 23.76
N ASN A 184 -29.09 -13.94 24.63
CA ASN A 184 -29.35 -13.54 26.01
C ASN A 184 -29.52 -12.01 26.06
N ASN A 185 -30.45 -11.53 26.90
CA ASN A 185 -30.80 -10.10 27.01
C ASN A 185 -31.23 -9.48 25.67
N TYR A 186 -32.09 -10.17 24.92
CA TYR A 186 -32.53 -9.72 23.60
C TYR A 186 -33.29 -8.39 23.66
N ASN A 187 -32.89 -7.44 22.80
CA ASN A 187 -33.67 -6.28 22.41
C ASN A 187 -33.56 -6.07 20.88
N GLN A 188 -34.60 -5.51 20.26
CA GLN A 188 -34.69 -5.45 18.80
C GLN A 188 -33.65 -4.52 18.15
N ASN A 189 -33.28 -3.43 18.81
CA ASN A 189 -32.36 -2.43 18.28
C ASN A 189 -30.91 -2.95 18.18
N ASP A 190 -30.53 -3.84 19.10
CA ASP A 190 -29.16 -4.35 19.20
C ASP A 190 -28.89 -5.58 18.35
N TYR A 191 -29.94 -6.30 17.95
CA TYR A 191 -29.85 -7.59 17.26
C TYR A 191 -30.64 -7.59 15.94
N SER A 192 -30.57 -6.48 15.19
CA SER A 192 -31.10 -6.39 13.81
C SER A 192 -30.21 -7.15 12.82
N LEU A 193 -30.80 -7.60 11.69
CA LEU A 193 -30.06 -8.22 10.58
C LEU A 193 -29.30 -7.22 9.72
N ASP A 194 -29.51 -5.91 9.93
CA ASP A 194 -28.74 -4.84 9.25
C ASP A 194 -27.23 -4.98 9.48
N ILE A 195 -26.83 -5.54 10.62
CA ILE A 195 -25.43 -5.87 10.95
C ILE A 195 -24.75 -6.78 9.92
N ILE A 196 -25.52 -7.51 9.10
CA ILE A 196 -24.95 -8.31 8.00
C ILE A 196 -24.37 -7.41 6.90
N ALA A 197 -24.95 -6.24 6.66
CA ALA A 197 -24.38 -5.25 5.74
C ALA A 197 -23.03 -4.75 6.27
N ASP A 198 -22.91 -4.47 7.58
CA ASP A 198 -21.66 -4.08 8.22
C ASP A 198 -20.61 -5.22 8.15
N ILE A 199 -21.01 -6.46 8.43
CA ILE A 199 -20.12 -7.63 8.31
C ILE A 199 -19.57 -7.78 6.87
N ILE A 200 -20.40 -7.58 5.85
CA ILE A 200 -19.98 -7.67 4.45
C ILE A 200 -19.12 -6.46 4.07
N HIS A 201 -19.44 -5.26 4.54
CA HIS A 201 -18.62 -4.06 4.33
C HIS A 201 -17.21 -4.22 4.92
N ASP A 202 -17.11 -4.71 6.15
CA ASP A 202 -15.84 -4.99 6.83
C ASP A 202 -15.05 -6.15 6.19
N ASN A 203 -15.76 -7.10 5.55
CA ASN A 203 -15.21 -8.33 5.01
C ASN A 203 -15.78 -8.60 3.59
N PRO A 204 -15.45 -7.77 2.58
CA PRO A 204 -16.13 -7.71 1.26
C PRO A 204 -15.94 -8.97 0.42
N ILE A 205 -15.05 -9.88 0.82
CA ILE A 205 -14.79 -11.18 0.19
C ILE A 205 -15.53 -12.35 0.87
N LEU A 206 -16.55 -12.09 1.71
CA LEU A 206 -17.36 -13.16 2.32
C LEU A 206 -18.63 -13.50 1.55
N ASP A 207 -19.12 -12.61 0.69
CA ASP A 207 -20.47 -12.68 0.16
C ASP A 207 -20.68 -13.80 -0.88
N TYR A 208 -19.79 -13.93 -1.88
CA TYR A 208 -19.77 -14.97 -2.93
C TYR A 208 -21.16 -15.33 -3.53
N GLY A 209 -22.06 -14.36 -3.65
CA GLY A 209 -23.42 -14.55 -4.16
C GLY A 209 -24.51 -14.66 -3.09
N TYR A 210 -24.23 -14.29 -1.84
CA TYR A 210 -25.22 -13.98 -0.80
C TYR A 210 -26.29 -13.01 -1.32
N LYS A 211 -27.56 -13.24 -0.93
CA LYS A 211 -28.75 -12.53 -1.43
C LYS A 211 -29.62 -11.93 -0.33
N GLY A 212 -29.16 -11.95 0.92
CA GLY A 212 -29.94 -11.49 2.07
C GLY A 212 -30.34 -12.62 3.02
N ALA A 213 -30.76 -12.21 4.22
CA ALA A 213 -31.22 -13.09 5.28
C ALA A 213 -32.72 -12.88 5.55
N ASN A 214 -33.42 -13.94 5.94
CA ASN A 214 -34.75 -13.86 6.52
C ASN A 214 -34.84 -14.82 7.70
N GLY A 215 -35.86 -14.69 8.53
CA GLY A 215 -36.00 -15.59 9.67
C GLY A 215 -37.15 -15.25 10.60
N SER A 216 -37.18 -15.97 11.71
CA SER A 216 -38.15 -15.82 12.78
C SER A 216 -37.42 -15.73 14.12
N ILE A 217 -37.92 -14.90 15.03
CA ILE A 217 -37.45 -14.84 16.41
C ILE A 217 -38.59 -15.15 17.38
N SER A 218 -38.29 -15.93 18.42
CA SER A 218 -39.19 -16.20 19.54
C SER A 218 -38.49 -15.85 20.85
N SER A 219 -39.05 -14.92 21.63
CA SER A 219 -38.49 -14.46 22.90
C SER A 219 -39.35 -14.87 24.09
N SER A 220 -38.70 -15.22 25.21
CA SER A 220 -39.33 -15.47 26.51
C SER A 220 -38.35 -15.13 27.63
N MET A 221 -38.81 -14.40 28.64
CA MET A 221 -38.03 -14.01 29.83
C MET A 221 -36.61 -13.47 29.50
N GLY A 222 -36.53 -12.50 28.59
CA GLY A 222 -35.27 -11.84 28.18
C GLY A 222 -34.33 -12.68 27.30
N LYS A 223 -34.65 -13.95 27.05
CA LYS A 223 -33.91 -14.85 26.17
C LYS A 223 -34.67 -15.05 24.86
N ALA A 224 -33.97 -15.01 23.74
CA ALA A 224 -34.57 -15.23 22.43
C ALA A 224 -33.89 -16.38 21.67
N THR A 225 -34.67 -17.09 20.87
CA THR A 225 -34.18 -18.02 19.86
C THR A 225 -34.46 -17.43 18.49
N MET A 226 -33.40 -17.16 17.72
CA MET A 226 -33.48 -16.63 16.36
C MET A 226 -33.12 -17.75 15.37
N LYS A 227 -34.03 -18.04 14.45
CA LYS A 227 -33.85 -18.99 13.35
C LYS A 227 -33.73 -18.20 12.05
N LEU A 228 -32.60 -18.33 11.37
CA LEU A 228 -32.29 -17.59 10.15
C LEU A 228 -32.08 -18.53 8.97
N ASN A 229 -32.60 -18.15 7.82
CA ASN A 229 -32.17 -18.64 6.52
C ASN A 229 -31.27 -17.58 5.87
N LEU A 230 -30.05 -17.94 5.52
CA LEU A 230 -29.18 -17.13 4.68
C LEU A 230 -29.35 -17.62 3.24
N ASN A 231 -29.72 -16.71 2.34
CA ASN A 231 -30.02 -17.03 0.95
C ASN A 231 -28.79 -16.77 0.09
N TYR A 232 -28.48 -17.68 -0.83
CA TYR A 232 -27.34 -17.58 -1.73
C TYR A 232 -27.77 -17.90 -3.17
N THR A 233 -27.04 -17.36 -4.13
CA THR A 233 -27.25 -17.59 -5.57
C THR A 233 -26.74 -18.95 -6.03
N TYR A 234 -25.73 -19.48 -5.35
CA TYR A 234 -25.00 -20.68 -5.74
C TYR A 234 -25.07 -21.75 -4.64
N SER A 235 -24.76 -23.00 -5.00
CA SER A 235 -24.56 -24.05 -4.01
C SER A 235 -23.33 -23.74 -3.14
N LYS A 236 -23.28 -24.32 -1.94
CA LYS A 236 -22.16 -24.15 -1.02
C LYS A 236 -20.83 -24.53 -1.68
N GLU A 237 -20.81 -25.65 -2.39
CA GLU A 237 -19.64 -26.21 -3.07
C GLU A 237 -19.14 -25.27 -4.16
N ARG A 238 -20.05 -24.59 -4.91
CA ARG A 238 -19.67 -23.58 -5.90
C ARG A 238 -19.06 -22.33 -5.25
N MET A 239 -19.58 -21.90 -4.09
CA MET A 239 -19.02 -20.74 -3.38
C MET A 239 -17.66 -21.05 -2.74
N GLU A 240 -17.48 -22.25 -2.18
CA GLU A 240 -16.19 -22.73 -1.69
C GLU A 240 -15.17 -22.84 -2.83
N TYR A 241 -15.57 -23.39 -3.98
CA TYR A 241 -14.73 -23.42 -5.19
C TYR A 241 -14.31 -22.00 -5.64
N MET A 242 -15.25 -21.04 -5.76
CA MET A 242 -14.91 -19.67 -6.16
C MET A 242 -13.90 -19.03 -5.20
N ARG A 243 -14.08 -19.20 -3.89
CA ARG A 243 -13.13 -18.69 -2.87
C ARG A 243 -11.75 -19.33 -3.00
N THR A 244 -11.69 -20.67 -3.09
CA THR A 244 -10.43 -21.40 -3.21
C THR A 244 -9.66 -20.98 -4.46
N GLU A 245 -10.33 -20.85 -5.61
CA GLU A 245 -9.69 -20.44 -6.86
C GLU A 245 -9.24 -18.98 -6.84
N SER A 246 -10.03 -18.08 -6.25
CA SER A 246 -9.60 -16.69 -6.00
C SER A 246 -8.33 -16.65 -5.14
N GLN A 247 -8.24 -17.47 -4.09
CA GLN A 247 -7.05 -17.52 -3.24
C GLN A 247 -5.84 -18.14 -3.94
N ASN A 248 -6.02 -19.25 -4.67
CA ASN A 248 -4.98 -19.86 -5.51
C ASN A 248 -4.42 -18.84 -6.49
N LYS A 249 -5.31 -18.11 -7.17
CA LYS A 249 -4.96 -17.08 -8.14
C LYS A 249 -4.22 -15.90 -7.51
N VAL A 250 -4.64 -15.45 -6.32
CA VAL A 250 -3.89 -14.43 -5.56
C VAL A 250 -2.48 -14.90 -5.23
N ASN A 251 -2.30 -16.13 -4.76
CA ASN A 251 -0.97 -16.68 -4.46
C ASN A 251 -0.06 -16.68 -5.71
N ASP A 252 -0.59 -17.10 -6.86
CA ASP A 252 0.13 -17.09 -8.15
C ASP A 252 0.49 -15.67 -8.61
N ILE A 253 -0.45 -14.72 -8.50
CA ILE A 253 -0.22 -13.32 -8.88
C ILE A 253 0.87 -12.72 -8.00
N ILE A 254 0.73 -12.80 -6.67
CA ILE A 254 1.70 -12.25 -5.71
C ILE A 254 3.09 -12.84 -5.95
N LYS A 255 3.20 -14.16 -6.11
CA LYS A 255 4.47 -14.84 -6.43
C LYS A 255 5.09 -14.38 -7.76
N LYS A 256 4.28 -13.98 -8.74
CA LYS A 256 4.74 -13.54 -10.06
C LYS A 256 5.19 -12.08 -10.08
N ILE A 257 4.46 -11.18 -9.42
CA ILE A 257 4.67 -9.73 -9.56
C ILE A 257 5.38 -9.08 -8.36
N ILE A 258 5.26 -9.64 -7.15
CA ILE A 258 5.88 -9.09 -5.94
C ILE A 258 7.26 -9.71 -5.73
N LYS A 259 8.27 -8.85 -5.67
CA LYS A 259 9.69 -9.23 -5.50
C LYS A 259 10.21 -8.76 -4.13
N PRO A 260 11.25 -9.40 -3.58
CA PRO A 260 11.93 -8.89 -2.40
C PRO A 260 12.38 -7.44 -2.59
N ASN A 261 12.27 -6.63 -1.54
CA ASN A 261 12.62 -5.20 -1.48
C ASN A 261 11.77 -4.24 -2.34
N MET A 262 10.65 -4.68 -2.93
CA MET A 262 9.67 -3.73 -3.47
C MET A 262 9.04 -2.92 -2.33
N SER A 263 9.01 -1.60 -2.48
CA SER A 263 8.26 -0.68 -1.62
C SER A 263 6.75 -0.93 -1.77
N ASP A 264 5.94 -0.59 -0.75
CA ASP A 264 4.49 -0.80 -0.79
C ASP A 264 3.84 -0.06 -1.97
N TYR A 265 4.39 1.10 -2.36
CA TYR A 265 4.01 1.80 -3.58
C TYR A 265 4.26 0.97 -4.86
N GLU A 266 5.44 0.34 -4.98
CA GLU A 266 5.76 -0.48 -6.15
C GLU A 266 4.93 -1.77 -6.18
N LYS A 267 4.63 -2.34 -5.01
CA LYS A 267 3.71 -3.50 -4.88
C LYS A 267 2.30 -3.12 -5.33
N GLU A 268 1.79 -1.98 -4.86
CA GLU A 268 0.46 -1.46 -5.23
C GLU A 268 0.35 -1.21 -6.72
N LEU A 269 1.30 -0.46 -7.29
CA LEU A 269 1.34 -0.16 -8.73
C LEU A 269 1.42 -1.46 -9.57
N ALA A 270 2.24 -2.43 -9.16
CA ALA A 270 2.32 -3.72 -9.85
C ALA A 270 1.00 -4.52 -9.77
N ILE A 271 0.29 -4.48 -8.63
CA ILE A 271 -1.01 -5.15 -8.42
C ILE A 271 -2.10 -4.49 -9.27
N HIS A 272 -2.16 -3.15 -9.25
CA HIS A 272 -3.06 -2.34 -10.08
C HIS A 272 -2.87 -2.65 -11.57
N ASP A 273 -1.65 -2.50 -12.07
CA ASP A 273 -1.31 -2.71 -13.48
C ASP A 273 -1.55 -4.16 -13.89
N TYR A 274 -1.33 -5.13 -12.99
CA TYR A 274 -1.69 -6.52 -13.24
C TYR A 274 -3.20 -6.67 -13.45
N ILE A 275 -4.04 -6.12 -12.56
CA ILE A 275 -5.50 -6.22 -12.70
C ILE A 275 -5.96 -5.59 -14.02
N VAL A 276 -5.58 -4.34 -14.31
CA VAL A 276 -5.99 -3.63 -15.53
C VAL A 276 -5.61 -4.42 -16.78
N ASN A 277 -4.35 -4.87 -16.88
CA ASN A 277 -3.90 -5.64 -18.04
C ASN A 277 -4.59 -7.01 -18.19
N ASN A 278 -4.97 -7.68 -17.09
CA ASN A 278 -5.48 -9.06 -17.13
C ASN A 278 -7.01 -9.18 -17.07
N SER A 279 -7.74 -8.06 -16.92
CA SER A 279 -9.21 -8.06 -16.80
C SER A 279 -9.92 -7.14 -17.79
N ARG A 280 -11.23 -7.32 -18.00
CA ARG A 280 -12.09 -6.40 -18.76
C ARG A 280 -13.38 -6.12 -17.99
N TYR A 281 -13.98 -4.94 -18.22
CA TYR A 281 -15.29 -4.64 -17.68
C TYR A 281 -16.35 -5.57 -18.27
N ASP A 282 -17.35 -5.99 -17.49
CA ASP A 282 -18.41 -6.88 -17.95
C ASP A 282 -19.56 -6.09 -18.59
N GLU A 283 -19.40 -5.80 -19.89
CA GLU A 283 -20.36 -5.04 -20.72
C GLU A 283 -21.78 -5.64 -20.75
N ARG A 284 -21.94 -6.90 -20.33
CA ARG A 284 -23.26 -7.51 -20.15
C ARG A 284 -24.17 -6.72 -19.21
N LEU A 285 -23.60 -5.97 -18.27
CA LEU A 285 -24.31 -5.06 -17.36
C LEU A 285 -25.27 -4.11 -18.10
N PHE A 286 -24.88 -3.62 -19.28
CA PHE A 286 -25.62 -2.60 -20.02
C PHE A 286 -26.69 -3.17 -20.96
N PHE A 287 -26.59 -4.46 -21.33
CA PHE A 287 -27.35 -5.02 -22.47
C PHE A 287 -27.98 -6.40 -22.20
N SER A 288 -27.73 -7.05 -21.05
CA SER A 288 -28.14 -8.45 -20.82
C SER A 288 -28.12 -8.85 -19.34
N SER A 289 -28.38 -10.14 -19.05
CA SER A 289 -28.18 -10.69 -17.71
C SER A 289 -26.68 -10.88 -17.41
N ILE A 290 -26.20 -10.15 -16.41
CA ILE A 290 -24.84 -10.26 -15.89
C ILE A 290 -24.73 -11.42 -14.86
N PRO A 291 -23.72 -12.30 -14.95
CA PRO A 291 -23.50 -13.35 -13.95
C PRO A 291 -23.15 -12.79 -12.57
N GLY A 292 -23.67 -13.40 -11.50
CA GLY A 292 -23.30 -13.02 -10.12
C GLY A 292 -21.80 -13.12 -9.80
N GLU A 293 -21.06 -13.97 -10.52
CA GLU A 293 -19.59 -14.09 -10.38
C GLU A 293 -18.84 -12.85 -10.90
N SER A 294 -19.49 -11.99 -11.69
CA SER A 294 -18.93 -10.70 -12.14
C SER A 294 -18.94 -9.62 -11.05
N TYR A 295 -19.53 -9.89 -9.89
CA TYR A 295 -19.56 -9.03 -8.68
C TYR A 295 -18.66 -9.55 -7.54
N THR A 296 -17.95 -10.66 -7.75
CA THR A 296 -17.03 -11.25 -6.76
C THR A 296 -15.59 -11.13 -7.25
N ASP A 297 -14.61 -11.22 -6.36
CA ASP A 297 -13.18 -11.19 -6.74
C ASP A 297 -12.81 -12.26 -7.79
N TYR A 298 -13.53 -13.38 -7.82
CA TYR A 298 -13.38 -14.48 -8.77
C TYR A 298 -13.58 -14.03 -10.24
N GLY A 299 -14.47 -13.05 -10.49
CA GLY A 299 -14.66 -12.45 -11.81
C GLY A 299 -13.38 -11.85 -12.38
N VAL A 300 -12.84 -10.81 -11.74
CA VAL A 300 -11.60 -10.16 -12.17
C VAL A 300 -10.38 -11.06 -12.04
N LEU A 301 -10.21 -11.80 -10.93
CA LEU A 301 -9.02 -12.60 -10.68
C LEU A 301 -8.95 -13.85 -11.58
N VAL A 302 -10.02 -14.65 -11.62
CA VAL A 302 -10.02 -15.98 -12.24
C VAL A 302 -10.61 -15.95 -13.64
N LYS A 303 -11.71 -15.23 -13.88
CA LYS A 303 -12.37 -15.12 -15.20
C LYS A 303 -11.78 -14.01 -16.08
N GLY A 304 -11.06 -13.05 -15.50
CA GLY A 304 -10.59 -11.86 -16.21
C GLY A 304 -11.73 -10.96 -16.69
N VAL A 305 -12.91 -11.01 -16.06
CA VAL A 305 -14.07 -10.18 -16.40
C VAL A 305 -14.96 -9.93 -15.18
N GLY A 306 -15.34 -8.68 -14.95
CA GLY A 306 -16.21 -8.28 -13.83
C GLY A 306 -16.63 -6.81 -13.91
N VAL A 307 -17.44 -6.36 -12.96
CA VAL A 307 -17.79 -4.93 -12.78
C VAL A 307 -17.03 -4.33 -11.60
N CYS A 308 -17.22 -3.03 -11.33
CA CYS A 308 -16.52 -2.25 -10.29
C CYS A 308 -16.33 -2.98 -8.96
N GLU A 309 -17.38 -3.64 -8.45
CA GLU A 309 -17.32 -4.43 -7.23
C GLU A 309 -16.30 -5.58 -7.28
N SER A 310 -16.17 -6.27 -8.43
CA SER A 310 -15.17 -7.31 -8.65
C SER A 310 -13.75 -6.75 -8.72
N TYR A 311 -13.56 -5.59 -9.36
CA TYR A 311 -12.27 -4.87 -9.36
C TYR A 311 -11.85 -4.49 -7.94
N ALA A 312 -12.75 -3.85 -7.19
CA ALA A 312 -12.46 -3.36 -5.85
C ALA A 312 -12.25 -4.51 -4.83
N LYS A 313 -12.97 -5.63 -4.97
CA LYS A 313 -12.71 -6.86 -4.18
C LYS A 313 -11.39 -7.53 -4.56
N ALA A 314 -11.02 -7.56 -5.84
CA ALA A 314 -9.75 -8.13 -6.31
C ALA A 314 -8.54 -7.32 -5.80
N MET A 315 -8.60 -5.99 -5.89
CA MET A 315 -7.62 -5.07 -5.30
C MET A 315 -7.53 -5.26 -3.78
N TYR A 316 -8.67 -5.26 -3.07
CA TYR A 316 -8.73 -5.50 -1.64
C TYR A 316 -8.06 -6.83 -1.25
N ARG A 317 -8.32 -7.93 -1.97
CA ARG A 317 -7.70 -9.24 -1.67
C ARG A 317 -6.20 -9.21 -1.93
N LEU A 318 -5.75 -8.69 -3.08
CA LEU A 318 -4.32 -8.67 -3.45
C LEU A 318 -3.49 -7.77 -2.54
N LEU A 319 -3.92 -6.53 -2.30
CA LEU A 319 -3.17 -5.56 -1.48
C LEU A 319 -3.09 -5.99 -0.01
N ASN A 320 -4.21 -6.40 0.60
CA ASN A 320 -4.17 -6.91 1.97
C ASN A 320 -3.33 -8.20 2.07
N THR A 321 -3.31 -9.05 1.05
CA THR A 321 -2.40 -10.21 1.00
C THR A 321 -0.93 -9.79 0.91
N ALA A 322 -0.62 -8.71 0.19
CA ALA A 322 0.71 -8.12 0.08
C ALA A 322 1.17 -7.33 1.33
N GLY A 323 0.34 -7.28 2.39
CA GLY A 323 0.60 -6.55 3.63
C GLY A 323 0.18 -5.07 3.61
N ILE A 324 -0.55 -4.63 2.58
CA ILE A 324 -0.96 -3.23 2.39
C ILE A 324 -2.42 -3.06 2.80
N GLU A 325 -2.65 -2.30 3.87
CA GLU A 325 -3.99 -2.06 4.43
C GLU A 325 -4.86 -1.36 3.39
N THR A 326 -5.91 -2.05 2.96
CA THR A 326 -6.82 -1.60 1.91
C THR A 326 -8.27 -1.78 2.35
N LEU A 327 -9.06 -0.74 2.19
CA LEU A 327 -10.49 -0.72 2.47
C LEU A 327 -11.30 -0.84 1.18
N PHE A 328 -12.53 -1.34 1.29
CA PHE A 328 -13.50 -1.39 0.21
C PHE A 328 -14.54 -0.27 0.41
N VAL A 329 -14.78 0.51 -0.63
CA VAL A 329 -15.67 1.68 -0.60
C VAL A 329 -16.89 1.39 -1.46
N VAL A 330 -18.07 1.74 -0.96
CA VAL A 330 -19.34 1.69 -1.69
C VAL A 330 -19.92 3.10 -1.75
N GLY A 331 -20.41 3.49 -2.92
CA GLY A 331 -20.99 4.80 -3.15
C GLY A 331 -21.66 4.90 -4.52
N GLU A 332 -21.63 6.10 -5.09
CA GLU A 332 -22.09 6.39 -6.45
C GLU A 332 -20.93 6.94 -7.29
N GLY A 333 -20.86 6.53 -8.55
CA GLY A 333 -20.01 7.13 -9.57
C GLY A 333 -20.86 7.93 -10.56
N LYS A 334 -20.40 9.11 -10.94
CA LYS A 334 -21.03 9.98 -11.95
C LYS A 334 -20.36 9.75 -13.31
N ASN A 335 -21.05 9.08 -14.22
CA ASN A 335 -20.53 8.77 -15.55
C ASN A 335 -20.37 10.04 -16.43
N GLN A 336 -19.82 9.89 -17.64
CA GLN A 336 -19.55 11.01 -18.56
C GLN A 336 -20.81 11.80 -18.97
N ASN A 337 -21.99 11.18 -18.94
CA ASN A 337 -23.29 11.83 -19.21
C ASN A 337 -23.88 12.50 -17.96
N GLY A 338 -23.18 12.43 -16.83
CA GLY A 338 -23.60 12.98 -15.55
C GLY A 338 -24.61 12.15 -14.77
N ILE A 339 -24.90 10.94 -15.23
CA ILE A 339 -25.80 9.99 -14.55
C ILE A 339 -25.05 9.35 -13.39
N LYS A 340 -25.74 9.21 -12.25
CA LYS A 340 -25.24 8.52 -11.05
C LYS A 340 -25.58 7.04 -11.11
N GLU A 341 -24.58 6.20 -10.88
CA GLU A 341 -24.72 4.75 -10.83
C GLU A 341 -24.04 4.22 -9.56
N ALA A 342 -24.55 3.12 -9.00
CA ALA A 342 -23.93 2.48 -7.84
C ALA A 342 -22.53 1.99 -8.21
N HIS A 343 -21.53 2.33 -7.38
CA HIS A 343 -20.12 2.12 -7.71
C HIS A 343 -19.31 1.68 -6.48
N ALA A 344 -18.19 1.00 -6.74
CA ALA A 344 -17.32 0.46 -5.70
C ALA A 344 -15.84 0.57 -6.10
N TRP A 345 -15.01 0.98 -5.14
CA TRP A 345 -13.58 1.25 -5.33
C TRP A 345 -12.83 1.02 -4.00
N ASN A 346 -11.59 1.49 -3.88
CA ASN A 346 -10.75 1.26 -2.69
C ASN A 346 -10.19 2.54 -2.07
N ILE A 347 -9.83 2.43 -0.79
CA ILE A 347 -8.89 3.34 -0.13
C ILE A 347 -7.69 2.51 0.30
N VAL A 348 -6.48 2.95 -0.09
CA VAL A 348 -5.21 2.28 0.21
C VAL A 348 -4.39 3.12 1.17
N LYS A 349 -3.68 2.46 2.09
CA LYS A 349 -2.82 3.11 3.08
C LYS A 349 -1.35 2.87 2.78
N LEU A 350 -0.61 3.95 2.54
CA LEU A 350 0.83 3.93 2.30
C LEU A 350 1.56 4.80 3.33
N TYR A 351 2.50 4.21 4.07
CA TYR A 351 3.40 4.94 5.00
C TYR A 351 2.70 5.81 6.06
N GLY A 352 1.47 5.43 6.43
CA GLY A 352 0.61 6.09 7.41
C GLY A 352 -0.42 7.06 6.84
N GLU A 353 -0.40 7.33 5.54
CA GLU A 353 -1.36 8.19 4.83
C GLU A 353 -2.35 7.34 4.02
N TYR A 354 -3.58 7.83 3.83
CA TYR A 354 -4.60 7.17 3.01
C TYR A 354 -4.80 7.88 1.67
N TYR A 355 -5.13 7.10 0.65
CA TYR A 355 -5.33 7.52 -0.74
C TYR A 355 -6.54 6.83 -1.34
N GLN A 356 -7.29 7.52 -2.19
CA GLN A 356 -8.39 6.97 -2.97
C GLN A 356 -7.83 6.25 -4.21
N LEU A 357 -8.38 5.08 -4.55
CA LEU A 357 -7.95 4.27 -5.70
C LEU A 357 -9.16 3.65 -6.40
N ASP A 358 -9.32 3.89 -7.71
CA ASP A 358 -10.29 3.16 -8.55
C ASP A 358 -9.66 2.54 -9.81
N THR A 359 -9.21 1.30 -9.64
CA THR A 359 -8.71 0.41 -10.71
C THR A 359 -9.75 0.09 -11.79
N THR A 360 -11.04 0.34 -11.54
CA THR A 360 -12.10 0.14 -12.54
C THR A 360 -12.06 1.23 -13.60
N TRP A 361 -12.05 2.49 -13.17
CA TRP A 361 -12.01 3.65 -14.07
C TRP A 361 -10.61 3.87 -14.65
N ASP A 362 -9.58 3.29 -14.04
CA ASP A 362 -8.24 3.16 -14.63
C ASP A 362 -8.06 1.97 -15.62
N ASN A 363 -9.15 1.26 -15.95
CA ASN A 363 -9.21 0.27 -17.03
C ASN A 363 -10.08 0.74 -18.22
N PRO A 364 -9.54 1.55 -19.14
CA PRO A 364 -10.31 2.13 -20.23
C PRO A 364 -10.85 1.06 -21.19
N MET A 365 -12.15 1.17 -21.51
CA MET A 365 -12.81 0.36 -22.54
C MET A 365 -12.46 0.90 -23.94
N VAL A 366 -11.41 0.37 -24.56
CA VAL A 366 -10.90 0.84 -25.86
C VAL A 366 -11.45 0.00 -27.02
N PRO A 367 -12.14 0.60 -28.01
CA PRO A 367 -12.55 -0.10 -29.23
C PRO A 367 -11.35 -0.75 -29.95
N GLY A 368 -11.54 -2.00 -30.41
CA GLY A 368 -10.48 -2.78 -31.06
C GLY A 368 -9.49 -3.46 -30.09
N GLY A 369 -9.76 -3.47 -28.78
CA GLY A 369 -9.06 -4.34 -27.82
C GLY A 369 -7.64 -3.92 -27.43
N LYS A 370 -7.19 -2.73 -27.83
CA LYS A 370 -5.93 -2.14 -27.37
C LYS A 370 -6.04 -1.70 -25.92
N LYS A 371 -5.63 -2.56 -24.98
CA LYS A 371 -5.47 -2.15 -23.58
C LYS A 371 -4.29 -1.19 -23.43
N TYR A 372 -4.53 -0.08 -22.74
CA TYR A 372 -3.50 0.71 -22.08
C TYR A 372 -3.95 0.93 -20.64
N VAL A 373 -3.01 0.88 -19.70
CA VAL A 373 -3.28 1.21 -18.29
C VAL A 373 -3.30 2.72 -18.17
N THR A 374 -4.30 3.28 -17.49
CA THR A 374 -4.27 4.66 -17.01
C THR A 374 -4.03 4.68 -15.50
N HIS A 375 -3.70 5.86 -14.98
CA HIS A 375 -3.46 6.09 -13.56
C HIS A 375 -4.09 7.42 -13.13
N ASP A 376 -5.22 7.75 -13.73
CA ASP A 376 -6.00 8.95 -13.49
C ASP A 376 -6.71 8.92 -12.13
N TYR A 377 -7.06 7.72 -11.65
CA TYR A 377 -7.68 7.42 -10.36
C TYR A 377 -6.72 6.74 -9.38
N PHE A 378 -5.42 6.72 -9.69
CA PHE A 378 -4.37 6.12 -8.86
C PHE A 378 -3.84 7.07 -7.77
N ASN A 379 -4.17 6.75 -6.52
CA ASN A 379 -3.76 7.46 -5.31
C ASN A 379 -4.19 8.94 -5.26
N LEU A 380 -5.49 9.19 -5.44
CA LEU A 380 -6.11 10.52 -5.36
C LEU A 380 -6.40 10.96 -3.93
N THR A 381 -6.60 12.28 -3.75
CA THR A 381 -7.21 12.83 -2.54
C THR A 381 -8.74 12.76 -2.59
N ASP A 382 -9.40 12.84 -1.43
CA ASP A 382 -10.86 13.01 -1.32
C ASP A 382 -11.37 14.20 -2.16
N SER A 383 -10.56 15.25 -2.31
CA SER A 383 -10.91 16.46 -3.07
C SER A 383 -10.86 16.25 -4.59
N GLU A 384 -10.06 15.30 -5.06
CA GLU A 384 -9.99 14.90 -6.45
C GLU A 384 -11.06 13.86 -6.77
N MET A 385 -11.21 12.85 -5.91
CA MET A 385 -12.18 11.78 -6.05
C MET A 385 -13.63 12.29 -5.99
N GLN A 386 -13.95 13.27 -5.13
CA GLN A 386 -15.32 13.80 -5.00
C GLN A 386 -15.88 14.58 -6.21
N LYS A 387 -15.11 14.73 -7.29
CA LYS A 387 -15.57 15.43 -8.50
C LYS A 387 -16.63 14.62 -9.26
N ASP A 388 -16.50 13.31 -9.20
CA ASP A 388 -17.31 12.31 -9.88
C ASP A 388 -17.74 11.15 -8.96
N HIS A 389 -17.06 10.91 -7.84
CA HIS A 389 -17.47 9.92 -6.83
C HIS A 389 -18.21 10.54 -5.64
N ILE A 390 -19.18 9.80 -5.08
CA ILE A 390 -19.98 10.20 -3.92
C ILE A 390 -20.01 9.04 -2.93
N TRP A 391 -19.57 9.28 -1.69
CA TRP A 391 -19.57 8.28 -0.61
C TRP A 391 -19.85 8.93 0.74
N ASP A 392 -20.27 8.11 1.71
CA ASP A 392 -20.39 8.53 3.10
C ASP A 392 -19.01 8.65 3.75
N LYS A 393 -18.46 9.88 3.73
CA LYS A 393 -17.16 10.23 4.30
C LYS A 393 -17.06 9.97 5.82
N SER A 394 -18.16 9.75 6.53
CA SER A 394 -18.10 9.44 7.97
C SER A 394 -17.64 7.99 8.25
N LYS A 395 -17.77 7.10 7.26
CA LYS A 395 -17.41 5.67 7.38
C LYS A 395 -15.95 5.34 7.06
N TYR A 396 -15.18 6.31 6.57
CA TYR A 396 -13.85 6.06 5.99
C TYR A 396 -12.78 7.05 6.48
N PRO A 397 -11.50 6.67 6.50
CA PRO A 397 -10.42 7.59 6.76
C PRO A 397 -10.29 8.64 5.64
N LYS A 398 -9.73 9.79 6.01
CA LYS A 398 -9.56 10.95 5.12
C LYS A 398 -8.32 10.81 4.23
N CYS A 399 -8.46 11.05 2.93
CA CYS A 399 -7.38 10.97 1.96
C CYS A 399 -6.94 12.40 1.55
N TYR A 400 -5.90 12.93 2.19
CA TYR A 400 -5.41 14.31 1.95
C TYR A 400 -4.02 14.40 1.31
N SER A 401 -3.26 13.32 1.26
CA SER A 401 -1.90 13.31 0.71
C SER A 401 -1.92 13.13 -0.81
N LYS A 402 -0.98 13.79 -1.50
CA LYS A 402 -0.66 13.55 -2.93
C LYS A 402 0.70 12.87 -3.14
N THR A 403 1.40 12.54 -2.06
CA THR A 403 2.80 12.08 -2.06
C THR A 403 3.04 10.85 -2.95
N TYR A 404 2.05 9.97 -3.06
CA TYR A 404 2.08 8.77 -3.88
C TYR A 404 1.05 8.78 -5.02
N SER A 405 0.49 9.94 -5.37
CA SER A 405 -0.34 10.07 -6.59
C SER A 405 0.53 9.86 -7.83
N PHE A 406 0.01 9.15 -8.84
CA PHE A 406 0.82 8.79 -10.02
C PHE A 406 1.33 10.03 -10.77
N LYS A 407 0.45 11.02 -10.98
CA LYS A 407 0.77 12.29 -11.66
C LYS A 407 1.93 13.04 -10.99
N GLN A 408 1.99 13.03 -9.66
CA GLN A 408 3.08 13.69 -8.91
C GLN A 408 4.43 12.98 -9.03
N LYS A 409 4.46 11.69 -9.42
CA LYS A 409 5.70 10.92 -9.60
C LYS A 409 6.20 10.83 -11.04
N TYR A 410 5.30 10.85 -12.03
CA TYR A 410 5.66 10.46 -13.41
C TYR A 410 5.26 11.48 -14.49
N VAL A 411 4.53 12.54 -14.16
CA VAL A 411 3.97 13.51 -15.13
C VAL A 411 4.35 14.95 -14.74
N ALA A 412 5.61 15.15 -14.34
CA ALA A 412 6.17 16.42 -13.86
C ALA A 412 6.70 17.31 -14.99
#